data_AF-A0A9P1D2A3-F1
#
_entry.id   AF-A0A9P1D2A3-F1
#
_cell.length_a   1.000
_cell.length_b   1.000
_cell.length_c   1.000
_cell.angle_alpha   90.00
_cell.angle_beta   90.00
_cell.angle_gamma   90.00
#
_symmetry.space_group_name_H-M   'P 1'
#
loop_
_entity.id
_entity.type
_entity.pdbx_description
1 polymer ?
#
loop_
_entity_poly.entity_id
_entity_poly.type
_entity_poly.pdbx_seq_one_letter_code
_entity_poly.pdbx_strand_id
1 'polypeptide(L)'
;MAASTSKAKGRAPYVNLFDMPELMPGAQPSANPAAREEFEQRCRQLHRDEEQERLERQYEHSVTAAAKEQASINELQAMFPSLDADLIRVIHAEAPTPQQAVETLLALNDANEGQVPMTTPPPLDMGMDDEEKFPVLTDAHGWQVVSQRLIDRDPEEDLGSAWCDRAKAVQHMPAPMTEKSPVLAPKRKPKKEEKDEKPLEEDVFETDYDFRHRIGQNRAKHRARYGRGRGTASRGQGEAEAEEDEASVDGSTAD
;
A
#
# COMPACT_ATOMS: atom_id res chain seq x y z
N MET A 1 -24.08 44.71 -18.15
CA MET A 1 -23.46 44.01 -17.01
C MET A 1 -22.12 43.49 -17.47
N ALA A 2 -21.01 44.09 -17.01
CA ALA A 2 -19.66 43.74 -17.46
C ALA A 2 -19.00 42.82 -16.42
N ALA A 3 -18.62 41.61 -16.85
CA ALA A 3 -17.93 40.64 -16.00
C ALA A 3 -16.47 41.05 -15.84
N SER A 4 -16.08 41.43 -14.62
CA SER A 4 -14.69 41.74 -14.26
C SER A 4 -13.95 40.44 -13.97
N THR A 5 -13.07 40.03 -14.88
CA THR A 5 -12.18 38.87 -14.68
C THR A 5 -10.94 39.31 -13.91
N SER A 6 -10.89 39.05 -12.60
CA SER A 6 -9.71 39.27 -11.77
C SER A 6 -8.64 38.20 -12.06
N LYS A 7 -7.49 38.62 -12.60
CA LYS A 7 -6.32 37.74 -12.78
C LYS A 7 -5.77 37.34 -11.41
N ALA A 8 -5.85 36.06 -11.07
CA ALA A 8 -5.22 35.50 -9.89
C ALA A 8 -3.68 35.62 -10.03
N LYS A 9 -3.06 36.43 -9.16
CA LYS A 9 -1.60 36.48 -9.03
C LYS A 9 -1.15 35.17 -8.38
N GLY A 10 -0.36 34.37 -9.10
CA GLY A 10 0.20 33.13 -8.58
C GLY A 10 1.00 33.43 -7.31
N ARG A 11 0.60 32.84 -6.18
CA ARG A 11 1.42 32.83 -4.96
C ARG A 11 2.62 31.94 -5.23
N ALA A 12 3.82 32.45 -4.93
CA ALA A 12 5.02 31.63 -4.91
C ALA A 12 4.84 30.48 -3.89
N PRO A 13 5.46 29.32 -4.12
CA PRO A 13 5.42 28.22 -3.18
C PRO A 13 5.93 28.70 -1.81
N TYR A 14 5.07 28.58 -0.79
CA TYR A 14 5.42 28.88 0.58
C TYR A 14 6.09 27.65 1.16
N VAL A 15 7.38 27.75 1.46
CA VAL A 15 8.11 26.70 2.18
C VAL A 15 7.93 26.95 3.67
N ASN A 16 7.51 25.93 4.39
CA ASN A 16 7.41 25.98 5.83
C ASN A 16 8.81 26.10 6.43
N LEU A 17 9.16 27.28 6.95
CA LEU A 17 10.50 27.53 7.50
C LEU A 17 10.80 26.68 8.74
N PHE A 18 9.77 26.11 9.37
CA PHE A 18 9.93 25.19 10.48
C PHE A 18 10.51 23.83 10.05
N ASP A 19 10.41 23.47 8.77
CA ASP A 19 10.97 22.22 8.24
C ASP A 19 12.46 22.36 7.86
N MET A 20 13.02 23.58 7.94
CA MET A 20 14.42 23.88 7.65
C MET A 20 15.12 24.35 8.93
N PRO A 21 15.60 23.43 9.78
CA PRO A 21 16.25 23.78 11.04
C PRO A 21 17.46 24.69 10.81
N GLU A 22 18.14 24.66 9.65
CA GLU A 22 19.29 25.54 9.37
C GLU A 22 18.94 27.04 9.33
N LEU A 23 17.66 27.38 9.15
CA LEU A 23 17.16 28.75 9.15
C LEU A 23 16.63 29.20 10.51
N MET A 24 16.55 28.31 11.50
CA MET A 24 16.10 28.66 12.84
C MET A 24 17.22 29.38 13.63
N PRO A 25 16.93 30.51 14.31
CA PRO A 25 17.95 31.29 15.03
C PRO A 25 18.77 30.50 16.06
N GLY A 26 18.16 29.50 16.71
CA GLY A 26 18.82 28.65 17.72
C GLY A 26 19.68 27.53 17.15
N ALA A 27 19.52 27.18 15.87
CA ALA A 27 20.25 26.07 15.24
C ALA A 27 21.61 26.49 14.65
N GLN A 28 21.86 27.79 14.51
CA GLN A 28 23.10 28.27 13.91
C GLN A 28 24.29 28.16 14.87
N PRO A 29 25.52 27.93 14.36
CA PRO A 29 26.72 27.86 15.19
C PRO A 29 26.98 29.13 16.01
N SER A 30 26.49 30.29 15.54
CA SER A 30 26.60 31.59 16.21
C SER A 30 25.44 31.90 17.17
N ALA A 31 24.49 30.99 17.36
CA ALA A 31 23.36 31.20 18.27
C ALA A 31 23.81 31.39 19.72
N ASN A 32 23.14 32.29 20.44
CA ASN A 32 23.39 32.47 21.88
C ASN A 32 22.88 31.24 22.68
N PRO A 33 23.36 31.01 23.91
CA PRO A 33 22.97 29.85 24.70
C PRO A 33 21.45 29.75 24.97
N ALA A 34 20.79 30.88 25.24
CA ALA A 34 19.35 30.90 25.50
C ALA A 34 18.53 30.46 24.27
N ALA A 35 18.85 30.94 23.07
CA ALA A 35 18.16 30.55 21.84
C ALA A 35 18.42 29.07 21.47
N ARG A 36 19.60 28.54 21.83
CA ARG A 36 19.88 27.10 21.68
C ARG A 36 19.00 26.25 22.59
N GLU A 37 18.84 26.66 23.84
CA GLU A 37 17.98 25.96 24.80
C GLU A 37 16.51 25.98 24.34
N GLU A 38 16.00 27.13 23.92
CA GLU A 38 14.63 27.23 23.37
C GLU A 38 14.43 26.35 22.13
N PHE A 39 15.42 26.30 21.24
CA PHE A 39 15.39 25.43 20.07
C PHE A 39 15.37 23.94 20.48
N GLU A 40 16.20 23.54 21.43
CA GLU A 40 16.23 22.17 21.93
C GLU A 40 14.90 21.77 22.60
N GLN A 41 14.34 22.65 23.43
CA GLN A 41 13.02 22.42 24.04
C GLN A 41 11.93 22.23 22.98
N ARG A 42 11.93 23.04 21.91
CA ARG A 42 11.02 22.86 20.78
C ARG A 42 11.23 21.56 20.04
N CYS A 43 12.46 21.15 19.76
CA CYS A 43 12.73 19.87 19.12
C CYS A 43 12.23 18.70 19.96
N ARG A 44 12.42 18.74 21.29
CA ARG A 44 11.88 17.73 22.21
C ARG A 44 10.35 17.73 22.20
N GLN A 45 9.72 18.90 22.17
CA GLN A 45 8.26 19.00 22.12
C GLN A 45 7.72 18.42 20.81
N LEU A 46 8.28 18.81 19.67
CA LEU A 46 7.87 18.31 18.36
C LEU A 46 7.98 16.78 18.27
N HIS A 47 9.05 16.20 18.82
CA HIS A 47 9.23 14.75 18.88
C HIS A 47 8.14 14.06 19.70
N ARG A 48 7.74 14.63 20.85
CA ARG A 48 6.63 14.07 21.66
C ARG A 48 5.31 14.16 20.90
N ASP A 49 5.06 15.29 20.24
CA ASP A 49 3.85 15.50 19.45
C ASP A 49 3.79 14.51 18.27
N GLU A 50 4.92 14.26 17.58
CA GLU A 50 5.02 13.28 16.50
C GLU A 50 4.84 11.83 16.99
N GLU A 51 5.39 11.47 18.16
CA GLU A 51 5.15 10.16 18.78
C GLU A 51 3.68 9.97 19.15
N GLN A 52 3.04 11.01 19.69
CA GLN A 52 1.61 11.00 20.00
C GLN A 52 0.77 10.85 18.72
N GLU A 53 1.04 11.63 17.68
CA GLU A 53 0.33 11.52 16.40
C GLU A 53 0.51 10.12 15.78
N ARG A 54 1.71 9.53 15.89
CA ARG A 54 1.94 8.17 15.42
C ARG A 54 1.09 7.14 16.18
N LEU A 55 0.98 7.29 17.50
CA LEU A 55 0.11 6.45 18.35
C LEU A 55 -1.36 6.63 17.97
N GLU A 56 -1.82 7.86 17.76
CA GLU A 56 -3.19 8.16 17.34
C GLU A 56 -3.49 7.54 15.96
N ARG A 57 -2.61 7.71 14.97
CA ARG A 57 -2.77 7.06 13.65
C ARG A 57 -2.79 5.54 13.75
N GLN A 58 -1.94 4.94 14.57
CA GLN A 58 -1.95 3.48 14.81
C GLN A 58 -3.27 3.04 15.43
N TYR A 59 -3.77 3.78 16.41
CA TYR A 59 -5.06 3.52 17.04
C TYR A 59 -6.20 3.63 16.02
N GLU A 60 -6.26 4.72 15.24
CA GLU A 60 -7.26 4.90 14.17
C GLU A 60 -7.20 3.79 13.12
N HIS A 61 -6.00 3.36 12.71
CA HIS A 61 -5.84 2.23 11.81
C HIS A 61 -6.36 0.92 12.41
N SER A 62 -6.11 0.66 13.70
CA SER A 62 -6.63 -0.52 14.39
C SER A 62 -8.17 -0.50 14.50
N VAL A 63 -8.76 0.66 14.82
CA VAL A 63 -10.22 0.83 14.94
C VAL A 63 -10.89 0.68 13.58
N THR A 64 -10.32 1.28 12.54
CA THR A 64 -10.87 1.18 11.17
C THR A 64 -10.72 -0.23 10.60
N ALA A 65 -9.64 -0.95 10.92
CA ALA A 65 -9.47 -2.35 10.55
C ALA A 65 -10.54 -3.24 11.22
N ALA A 66 -10.72 -3.11 12.54
CA ALA A 66 -11.74 -3.83 13.29
C ALA A 66 -13.16 -3.54 12.77
N ALA A 67 -13.46 -2.28 12.42
CA ALA A 67 -14.75 -1.91 11.84
C ALA A 67 -14.98 -2.54 10.46
N LYS A 68 -13.94 -2.62 9.62
CA LYS A 68 -14.01 -3.29 8.31
C LYS A 68 -14.21 -4.79 8.45
N GLU A 69 -13.52 -5.42 9.40
CA GLU A 69 -13.70 -6.83 9.72
C GLU A 69 -15.11 -7.15 10.23
N GLN A 70 -15.66 -6.29 11.09
CA GLN A 70 -17.05 -6.47 11.52
C GLN A 70 -18.04 -6.30 10.37
N ALA A 71 -17.76 -5.39 9.43
CA ALA A 71 -18.59 -5.22 8.25
C ALA A 71 -18.57 -6.45 7.33
N SER A 72 -17.40 -7.07 7.12
CA SER A 72 -17.31 -8.31 6.33
C SER A 72 -18.03 -9.48 7.00
N ILE A 73 -17.92 -9.61 8.32
CA ILE A 73 -18.66 -10.62 9.09
C ILE A 73 -20.18 -10.43 8.93
N ASN A 74 -20.66 -9.19 9.02
CA ASN A 74 -22.09 -8.89 8.87
C ASN A 74 -22.59 -9.20 7.44
N GLU A 75 -21.75 -8.98 6.42
CA GLU A 75 -22.05 -9.34 5.04
C GLU A 75 -22.15 -10.86 4.85
N LEU A 76 -21.22 -11.63 5.42
CA LEU A 76 -21.30 -13.10 5.43
C LEU A 76 -22.57 -13.60 6.13
N GLN A 77 -22.94 -13.01 7.27
CA GLN A 77 -24.18 -13.36 7.98
C GLN A 77 -25.43 -13.09 7.14
N ALA A 78 -25.43 -12.03 6.31
CA ALA A 78 -26.52 -11.74 5.40
C ALA A 78 -26.62 -12.75 4.24
N MET A 79 -25.49 -13.28 3.77
CA MET A 79 -25.45 -14.30 2.70
C MET A 79 -25.83 -15.70 3.22
N PHE A 80 -25.55 -16.01 4.48
CA PHE A 80 -25.80 -17.31 5.09
C PHE A 80 -26.71 -17.24 6.32
N PRO A 81 -27.98 -16.79 6.19
CA PRO A 81 -28.88 -16.59 7.33
C PRO A 81 -29.31 -17.90 8.02
N SER A 82 -29.10 -19.06 7.37
CA SER A 82 -29.36 -20.40 7.92
C SER A 82 -28.23 -20.91 8.83
N LEU A 83 -27.03 -20.33 8.73
CA LEU A 83 -25.87 -20.73 9.51
C LEU A 83 -25.77 -19.92 10.81
N ASP A 84 -25.14 -20.52 11.82
CA ASP A 84 -24.90 -19.86 13.10
C ASP A 84 -23.91 -18.70 12.94
N ALA A 85 -24.25 -17.56 13.55
CA ALA A 85 -23.47 -16.34 13.52
C ALA A 85 -22.08 -16.52 14.15
N ASP A 86 -21.99 -17.33 15.21
CA ASP A 86 -20.72 -17.62 15.88
C ASP A 86 -19.83 -18.53 15.02
N LEU A 87 -20.41 -19.50 14.31
CA LEU A 87 -19.70 -20.33 13.35
C LEU A 87 -19.09 -19.50 12.20
N ILE A 88 -19.85 -18.55 11.64
CA ILE A 88 -19.36 -17.64 10.59
C ILE A 88 -18.15 -16.83 11.08
N ARG A 89 -18.19 -16.35 12.33
CA ARG A 89 -17.08 -15.60 12.95
C ARG A 89 -15.82 -16.46 13.09
N VAL A 90 -15.98 -17.70 13.54
CA VAL A 90 -14.85 -18.64 13.69
C VAL A 90 -14.22 -18.94 12.33
N ILE A 91 -15.04 -19.26 11.31
CA ILE A 91 -14.54 -19.55 9.96
C ILE A 91 -13.86 -18.33 9.34
N HIS A 92 -14.42 -17.13 9.53
CA HIS A 92 -13.79 -15.89 9.06
C HIS A 92 -12.44 -15.64 9.73
N ALA A 93 -12.32 -15.91 11.04
CA ALA A 93 -11.07 -15.74 11.79
C ALA A 93 -10.01 -16.80 11.46
N GLU A 94 -10.42 -18.02 11.09
CA GLU A 94 -9.50 -19.11 10.71
C GLU A 94 -9.08 -19.07 9.23
N ALA A 95 -9.88 -18.47 8.35
CA ALA A 95 -9.58 -18.42 6.93
C ALA A 95 -8.44 -17.42 6.62
N PRO A 96 -7.41 -17.82 5.85
CA PRO A 96 -6.31 -16.92 5.47
C PRO A 96 -6.74 -15.86 4.44
N THR A 97 -7.87 -16.09 3.75
CA THR A 97 -8.45 -15.12 2.81
C THR A 97 -9.98 -15.09 2.97
N PRO A 98 -10.64 -13.95 2.71
CA PRO A 98 -12.09 -13.85 2.79
C PRO A 98 -12.80 -14.78 1.79
N GLN A 99 -12.19 -15.01 0.62
CA GLN A 99 -12.72 -15.92 -0.40
C GLN A 99 -12.81 -17.35 0.11
N GLN A 100 -11.79 -17.82 0.82
CA GLN A 100 -11.77 -19.16 1.40
C GLN A 100 -12.81 -19.32 2.52
N ALA A 101 -13.09 -18.26 3.29
CA ALA A 101 -14.19 -18.28 4.25
C ALA A 101 -15.54 -18.51 3.55
N VAL A 102 -15.79 -17.80 2.44
CA VAL A 102 -17.01 -17.96 1.63
C VAL A 102 -17.12 -19.37 1.06
N GLU A 103 -16.04 -19.91 0.47
CA GLU A 103 -16.01 -21.28 -0.06
C GLU A 103 -16.32 -22.32 1.02
N THR A 104 -15.76 -22.14 2.21
CA THR A 104 -16.00 -23.03 3.36
C THR A 104 -17.45 -22.94 3.84
N LEU A 105 -18.02 -21.73 3.90
CA LEU A 105 -19.42 -21.52 4.28
C LEU A 105 -20.41 -22.08 3.26
N LEU A 106 -20.11 -21.97 1.95
CA LEU A 106 -20.88 -22.60 0.88
C LEU A 106 -20.89 -24.13 1.03
N ALA A 107 -19.72 -24.74 1.24
CA ALA A 107 -19.62 -26.19 1.42
C ALA A 107 -20.41 -26.69 2.65
N LEU A 108 -20.46 -25.90 3.73
CA LEU A 108 -21.26 -26.21 4.91
C LEU A 108 -22.76 -26.04 4.66
N ASN A 109 -23.16 -25.03 3.90
CA ASN A 109 -24.57 -24.83 3.55
C ASN A 109 -25.08 -25.98 2.67
N ASP A 110 -24.30 -26.42 1.67
CA ASP A 110 -24.63 -27.57 0.81
C ASP A 110 -24.76 -28.86 1.63
N ALA A 111 -23.88 -29.06 2.63
CA ALA A 111 -23.96 -30.21 3.53
C ALA A 111 -25.19 -30.17 4.44
N ASN A 112 -25.68 -28.97 4.79
CA ASN A 112 -26.85 -28.79 5.65
C ASN A 112 -28.18 -28.95 4.89
N GLU A 113 -28.22 -28.59 3.60
CA GLU A 113 -29.40 -28.75 2.75
C GLU A 113 -29.68 -30.22 2.37
N GLY A 114 -28.70 -31.12 2.53
CA GLY A 114 -28.79 -32.53 2.15
C GLY A 114 -29.74 -33.42 2.97
N GLN A 115 -30.48 -32.90 3.96
CA GLN A 115 -31.43 -33.69 4.75
C GLN A 115 -32.91 -33.53 4.38
N VAL A 116 -33.26 -32.67 3.42
CA VAL A 116 -34.63 -32.69 2.89
C VAL A 116 -34.72 -33.87 1.90
N PRO A 117 -35.55 -34.90 2.14
CA PRO A 117 -35.71 -35.99 1.18
C PRO A 117 -36.13 -35.37 -0.15
N MET A 118 -35.26 -35.50 -1.16
CA MET A 118 -35.46 -34.93 -2.48
C MET A 118 -36.76 -35.46 -3.09
N THR A 119 -37.86 -34.75 -2.90
CA THR A 119 -38.96 -34.80 -3.85
C THR A 119 -38.44 -34.10 -5.08
N THR A 120 -37.93 -34.88 -6.04
CA THR A 120 -37.55 -34.44 -7.38
C THR A 120 -38.59 -33.44 -7.88
N PRO A 121 -38.23 -32.15 -8.03
CA PRO A 121 -39.16 -31.19 -8.59
C PRO A 121 -39.52 -31.69 -10.01
N PRO A 122 -40.82 -31.69 -10.37
CA PRO A 122 -41.25 -32.15 -11.67
C PRO A 122 -40.52 -31.34 -12.76
N PRO A 123 -40.11 -31.99 -13.86
CA PRO A 123 -39.41 -31.31 -14.94
C PRO A 123 -40.25 -30.13 -15.42
N LEU A 124 -39.74 -28.92 -15.18
CA LEU A 124 -40.35 -27.69 -15.64
C LEU A 124 -40.02 -27.57 -17.13
N ASP A 125 -40.87 -28.17 -17.95
CA ASP A 125 -40.87 -27.93 -19.39
C ASP A 125 -41.38 -26.50 -19.63
N MET A 126 -40.45 -25.53 -19.53
CA MET A 126 -40.75 -24.11 -19.61
C MET A 126 -41.10 -23.65 -21.03
N GLY A 127 -41.22 -24.55 -22.01
CA GLY A 127 -41.66 -24.22 -23.37
C GLY A 127 -40.83 -23.11 -24.02
N MET A 128 -39.53 -23.03 -23.69
CA MET A 128 -38.63 -21.99 -24.21
C MET A 128 -38.35 -22.13 -25.72
N ASP A 129 -38.72 -23.27 -26.32
CA ASP A 129 -38.62 -23.52 -27.75
C ASP A 129 -39.87 -23.05 -28.54
N ASP A 130 -40.87 -22.52 -27.86
CA ASP A 130 -42.10 -21.99 -28.47
C ASP A 130 -41.86 -20.55 -28.95
N GLU A 131 -41.31 -20.41 -30.17
CA GLU A 131 -40.99 -19.13 -30.81
C GLU A 131 -42.20 -18.18 -30.91
N GLU A 132 -43.43 -18.72 -30.87
CA GLU A 132 -44.66 -17.92 -30.85
C GLU A 132 -44.90 -17.22 -29.49
N LYS A 133 -44.40 -17.78 -28.39
CA LYS A 133 -44.53 -17.19 -27.04
C LYS A 133 -43.42 -16.22 -26.69
N PHE A 134 -42.23 -16.42 -27.24
CA PHE A 134 -41.07 -15.59 -26.96
C PHE A 134 -40.48 -15.03 -28.27
N PRO A 135 -41.16 -14.05 -28.90
CA PRO A 135 -40.65 -13.43 -30.11
C PRO A 135 -39.29 -12.80 -29.85
N VAL A 136 -38.32 -13.13 -30.71
CA VAL A 136 -36.97 -12.59 -30.67
C VAL A 136 -37.04 -11.07 -30.78
N LEU A 137 -36.61 -10.38 -29.72
CA LEU A 137 -36.54 -8.91 -29.71
C LEU A 137 -35.40 -8.45 -30.63
N THR A 138 -35.77 -8.07 -31.85
CA THR A 138 -34.90 -7.32 -32.77
C THR A 138 -35.07 -5.82 -32.56
N ASP A 139 -33.98 -5.09 -32.46
CA ASP A 139 -34.03 -3.63 -32.37
C ASP A 139 -34.54 -2.98 -33.69
N ALA A 140 -34.78 -1.67 -33.68
CA ALA A 140 -35.24 -0.92 -34.85
C ALA A 140 -34.25 -0.89 -36.03
N HIS A 141 -33.06 -1.46 -35.85
CA HIS A 141 -31.98 -1.56 -36.83
C HIS A 141 -31.75 -3.02 -37.25
N GLY A 142 -32.60 -3.95 -36.80
CA GLY A 142 -32.55 -5.37 -37.12
C GLY A 142 -31.49 -6.15 -36.34
N TRP A 143 -30.90 -5.57 -35.28
CA TRP A 143 -29.94 -6.29 -34.45
C TRP A 143 -30.67 -7.11 -33.38
N GLN A 144 -30.39 -8.40 -33.37
CA GLN A 144 -30.89 -9.34 -32.37
C GLN A 144 -30.07 -9.21 -31.09
N VAL A 145 -30.74 -8.98 -29.96
CA VAL A 145 -30.08 -8.97 -28.65
C VAL A 145 -29.78 -10.43 -28.28
N VAL A 146 -28.49 -10.76 -28.24
CA VAL A 146 -28.03 -12.10 -27.84
C VAL A 146 -28.36 -12.32 -26.36
N SER A 147 -28.97 -13.46 -26.04
CA SER A 147 -29.33 -13.76 -24.65
C SER A 147 -28.06 -13.92 -23.81
N GLN A 148 -28.08 -13.41 -22.57
CA GLN A 148 -26.97 -13.50 -21.63
C GLN A 148 -26.46 -14.96 -21.46
N ARG A 149 -27.36 -15.95 -21.55
CA ARG A 149 -27.01 -17.37 -21.49
C ARG A 149 -26.12 -17.84 -22.64
N LEU A 150 -26.19 -17.21 -23.81
CA LEU A 150 -25.27 -17.48 -24.92
C LEU A 150 -23.87 -16.91 -24.65
N ILE A 151 -23.80 -15.86 -23.83
CA ILE A 151 -22.55 -15.21 -23.40
C ILE A 151 -21.92 -16.01 -22.24
N ASP A 152 -22.75 -16.59 -21.37
CA ASP A 152 -22.33 -17.43 -20.24
C ASP A 152 -22.01 -18.88 -20.67
N ARG A 153 -22.23 -19.24 -21.95
CA ARG A 153 -21.81 -20.53 -22.48
C ARG A 153 -20.28 -20.56 -22.52
N ASP A 154 -19.73 -21.62 -21.91
CA ASP A 154 -18.32 -21.75 -21.53
C ASP A 154 -17.34 -21.21 -22.58
N PRO A 155 -16.61 -20.11 -22.29
CA PRO A 155 -15.67 -19.54 -23.24
C PRO A 155 -14.57 -20.54 -23.63
N GLU A 156 -14.27 -21.56 -22.80
CA GLU A 156 -13.20 -22.53 -23.11
C GLU A 156 -13.48 -23.41 -24.34
N GLU A 157 -14.73 -23.58 -24.77
CA GLU A 157 -15.04 -24.32 -26.01
C GLU A 157 -14.75 -23.51 -27.29
N ASP A 158 -14.63 -22.18 -27.22
CA ASP A 158 -14.50 -21.30 -28.40
C ASP A 158 -13.39 -20.22 -28.28
N LEU A 159 -12.46 -20.39 -27.35
CA LEU A 159 -11.46 -19.36 -26.95
C LEU A 159 -10.29 -19.12 -27.92
N GLY A 160 -10.29 -19.68 -29.14
CA GLY A 160 -9.07 -19.72 -29.94
C GLY A 160 -9.17 -19.23 -31.38
N SER A 161 -10.14 -19.72 -32.14
CA SER A 161 -10.12 -19.60 -33.61
C SER A 161 -10.68 -18.25 -34.08
N ALA A 162 -11.83 -17.84 -33.55
CA ALA A 162 -12.56 -16.68 -34.04
C ALA A 162 -11.81 -15.36 -33.82
N TRP A 163 -11.11 -15.20 -32.70
CA TRP A 163 -10.30 -14.01 -32.45
C TRP A 163 -9.02 -13.99 -33.32
N CYS A 164 -8.39 -15.14 -33.51
CA CYS A 164 -7.21 -15.27 -34.37
C CYS A 164 -7.55 -14.98 -35.84
N ASP A 165 -8.70 -15.43 -36.33
CA ASP A 165 -9.17 -15.17 -37.69
C ASP A 165 -9.58 -13.71 -37.89
N ARG A 166 -10.20 -13.07 -36.89
CA ARG A 166 -10.44 -11.62 -36.91
C ARG A 166 -9.14 -10.82 -36.92
N ALA A 167 -8.14 -11.19 -36.11
CA ALA A 167 -6.85 -10.52 -36.10
C ALA A 167 -6.12 -10.64 -37.45
N LYS A 168 -6.16 -11.82 -38.09
CA LYS A 168 -5.63 -12.02 -39.45
C LYS A 168 -6.37 -11.20 -40.49
N ALA A 169 -7.69 -11.08 -40.39
CA ALA A 169 -8.49 -10.28 -41.32
C ALA A 169 -8.12 -8.77 -41.26
N VAL A 170 -7.80 -8.26 -40.07
CA VAL A 170 -7.43 -6.85 -39.86
C VAL A 170 -5.98 -6.56 -40.28
N GLN A 171 -5.13 -7.59 -40.45
CA GLN A 171 -3.75 -7.42 -40.91
C GLN A 171 -3.64 -6.73 -42.28
N HIS A 172 -4.67 -6.88 -43.12
CA HIS A 172 -4.73 -6.26 -44.45
C HIS A 172 -5.36 -4.86 -44.46
N MET A 173 -5.84 -4.36 -43.31
CA MET A 173 -6.39 -3.00 -43.23
C MET A 173 -5.26 -1.97 -43.09
N PRO A 174 -5.32 -0.84 -43.82
CA PRO A 174 -4.32 0.22 -43.71
C PRO A 174 -4.33 0.81 -42.30
N ALA A 175 -3.13 1.03 -41.73
CA ALA A 175 -2.99 1.50 -40.36
C ALA A 175 -3.75 2.83 -40.15
N PRO A 176 -4.54 2.96 -39.06
CA PRO A 176 -5.24 4.20 -38.76
C PRO A 176 -4.23 5.33 -38.56
N MET A 177 -4.50 6.49 -39.17
CA MET A 177 -3.62 7.65 -39.11
C MET A 177 -3.59 8.17 -37.67
N THR A 178 -2.49 7.93 -36.96
CA THR A 178 -2.30 8.42 -35.60
C THR A 178 -2.14 9.94 -35.62
N GLU A 179 -3.09 10.66 -35.02
CA GLU A 179 -2.96 12.09 -34.77
C GLU A 179 -1.78 12.34 -33.82
N LYS A 180 -0.83 13.16 -34.26
CA LYS A 180 0.43 13.41 -33.55
C LYS A 180 0.17 14.29 -32.34
N SER A 181 0.24 13.72 -31.14
CA SER A 181 0.32 14.50 -29.90
C SER A 181 1.71 15.14 -29.73
N PRO A 182 1.80 16.38 -29.20
CA PRO A 182 3.07 17.09 -29.07
C PRO A 182 3.98 16.47 -27.99
N VAL A 183 5.20 16.13 -28.40
CA VAL A 183 6.25 15.50 -27.59
C VAL A 183 6.91 16.55 -26.68
N LEU A 184 6.79 16.37 -25.36
CA LEU A 184 7.62 17.06 -24.37
C LEU A 184 8.95 16.33 -24.18
N ALA A 185 10.06 17.06 -24.33
CA ALA A 185 11.41 16.50 -24.30
C ALA A 185 11.85 16.03 -22.89
N PRO A 186 12.44 14.83 -22.74
CA PRO A 186 12.95 14.35 -21.46
C PRO A 186 14.33 14.93 -21.11
N LYS A 187 14.48 15.43 -19.88
CA LYS A 187 15.77 15.82 -19.28
C LYS A 187 16.59 14.56 -18.93
N ARG A 188 17.74 14.40 -19.59
CA ARG A 188 18.71 13.31 -19.34
C ARG A 188 19.51 13.56 -18.06
N LYS A 189 19.49 12.61 -17.12
CA LYS A 189 20.49 12.50 -16.05
C LYS A 189 21.58 11.49 -16.48
N PRO A 190 22.87 11.75 -16.20
CA PRO A 190 23.93 10.79 -16.49
C PRO A 190 23.85 9.60 -15.52
N LYS A 191 23.65 8.41 -16.09
CA LYS A 191 23.64 7.12 -15.39
C LYS A 191 25.09 6.64 -15.28
N LYS A 192 25.65 6.63 -14.07
CA LYS A 192 26.95 6.03 -13.78
C LYS A 192 26.72 4.54 -13.55
N GLU A 193 27.03 3.73 -14.55
CA GLU A 193 27.01 2.26 -14.46
C GLU A 193 28.33 1.81 -13.81
N GLU A 194 28.26 1.41 -12.54
CA GLU A 194 29.31 0.65 -11.87
C GLU A 194 28.78 -0.78 -11.76
N LYS A 195 29.27 -1.63 -12.66
CA LYS A 195 28.91 -3.05 -12.78
C LYS A 195 29.69 -3.82 -11.73
N ASP A 196 29.12 -3.91 -10.52
CA ASP A 196 29.57 -4.86 -9.50
C ASP A 196 28.73 -6.13 -9.63
N GLU A 197 29.35 -7.18 -10.15
CA GLU A 197 28.80 -8.54 -10.15
C GLU A 197 28.78 -9.04 -8.70
N LYS A 198 27.66 -8.78 -8.02
CA LYS A 198 27.40 -9.42 -6.72
C LYS A 198 27.06 -10.90 -6.96
N PRO A 199 27.78 -11.85 -6.36
CA PRO A 199 27.37 -13.24 -6.34
C PRO A 199 26.00 -13.36 -5.68
N LEU A 200 25.20 -14.33 -6.14
CA LEU A 200 23.93 -14.74 -5.55
C LEU A 200 24.17 -15.21 -4.11
N GLU A 201 24.25 -14.27 -3.18
CA GLU A 201 24.15 -14.54 -1.75
C GLU A 201 22.68 -14.82 -1.46
N GLU A 202 22.44 -16.01 -0.93
CA GLU A 202 21.17 -16.45 -0.36
C GLU A 202 20.60 -15.32 0.50
N ASP A 203 19.29 -15.07 0.35
CA ASP A 203 18.54 -14.00 1.00
C ASP A 203 18.47 -14.27 2.51
N VAL A 204 19.61 -14.13 3.20
CA VAL A 204 19.70 -14.14 4.65
C VAL A 204 19.04 -12.84 5.07
N PHE A 205 17.83 -12.96 5.62
CA PHE A 205 17.09 -11.84 6.21
C PHE A 205 17.98 -11.13 7.24
N GLU A 206 18.69 -10.08 6.81
CA GLU A 206 19.49 -9.23 7.67
C GLU A 206 18.56 -8.71 8.77
N THR A 207 18.88 -8.99 10.02
CA THR A 207 18.09 -8.47 11.15
C THR A 207 18.28 -6.96 11.24
N ASP A 208 17.35 -6.22 11.87
CA ASP A 208 17.46 -4.75 12.02
C ASP A 208 18.79 -4.34 12.70
N TYR A 209 19.32 -5.21 13.57
CA TYR A 209 20.63 -5.03 14.19
C TYR A 209 21.77 -4.99 13.17
N ASP A 210 21.80 -5.93 12.22
CA ASP A 210 22.83 -6.04 11.18
C ASP A 210 22.79 -4.84 10.23
N PHE A 211 21.59 -4.37 9.90
CA PHE A 211 21.39 -3.19 9.08
C PHE A 211 21.99 -1.94 9.73
N ARG A 212 21.68 -1.69 11.01
CA ARG A 212 22.24 -0.57 11.78
C ARG A 212 23.76 -0.67 11.89
N HIS A 213 24.27 -1.88 12.14
CA HIS A 213 25.70 -2.11 12.25
C HIS A 213 26.44 -1.83 10.94
N ARG A 214 25.92 -2.30 9.80
CA ARG A 214 26.46 -2.04 8.47
C ARG A 214 26.48 -0.54 8.14
N ILE A 215 25.41 0.18 8.45
CA ILE A 215 25.36 1.65 8.29
C ILE A 215 26.44 2.33 9.14
N GLY A 216 26.59 1.92 10.40
CA GLY A 216 27.62 2.45 11.30
C GLY A 216 29.04 2.25 10.76
N GLN A 217 29.33 1.03 10.29
CA GLN A 217 30.62 0.72 9.66
C GLN A 217 30.86 1.54 8.39
N ASN A 218 29.85 1.70 7.53
CA ASN A 218 29.96 2.54 6.34
C ASN A 218 30.22 4.00 6.71
N ARG A 219 29.52 4.55 7.70
CA ARG A 219 29.74 5.93 8.17
C ARG A 219 31.17 6.11 8.70
N ALA A 220 31.71 5.15 9.44
CA ALA A 220 33.10 5.17 9.91
C ALA A 220 34.11 5.09 8.75
N LYS A 221 33.89 4.18 7.78
CA LYS A 221 34.73 4.06 6.57
C LYS A 221 34.71 5.34 5.73
N HIS A 222 33.54 5.94 5.52
CA HIS A 222 33.41 7.21 4.81
C HIS A 222 34.09 8.35 5.59
N ARG A 223 33.97 8.38 6.92
CA ARG A 223 34.71 9.35 7.75
C ARG A 223 36.22 9.15 7.66
N ALA A 224 36.72 7.92 7.60
CA ALA A 224 38.16 7.67 7.42
C ALA A 224 38.65 8.09 6.02
N ARG A 225 37.87 7.79 4.96
CA ARG A 225 38.23 8.11 3.57
C ARG A 225 38.12 9.60 3.25
N TYR A 226 37.09 10.27 3.75
CA TYR A 226 36.76 11.65 3.37
C TYR A 226 36.91 12.66 4.51
N GLY A 227 37.05 12.21 5.75
CA GLY A 227 37.19 13.09 6.93
C GLY A 227 38.60 13.63 7.16
N ARG A 228 39.59 13.25 6.35
CA ARG A 228 40.92 13.88 6.34
C ARG A 228 40.88 15.15 5.49
N GLY A 229 40.22 16.20 5.99
CA GLY A 229 40.09 17.39 5.17
C GLY A 229 39.55 18.65 5.83
N ARG A 230 39.77 18.86 7.13
CA ARG A 230 39.82 20.20 7.77
C ARG A 230 39.87 20.02 9.29
N GLY A 231 41.01 20.35 9.91
CA GLY A 231 41.02 20.53 11.37
C GLY A 231 42.28 20.16 12.13
N THR A 232 43.43 19.93 11.48
CA THR A 232 44.73 20.04 12.17
C THR A 232 45.07 21.51 12.39
N ALA A 233 44.61 22.07 13.51
CA ALA A 233 45.32 23.08 14.32
C ALA A 233 44.43 23.56 15.49
N SER A 234 44.06 22.65 16.40
CA SER A 234 43.88 23.04 17.79
C SER A 234 44.59 22.01 18.65
N ARG A 235 45.85 22.33 18.90
CA ARG A 235 46.72 21.71 19.89
C ARG A 235 46.20 22.15 21.26
N GLY A 236 45.15 21.47 21.74
CA GLY A 236 44.73 21.53 23.13
C GLY A 236 45.37 20.38 23.89
N GLN A 237 46.51 20.63 24.51
CA GLN A 237 46.96 19.86 25.67
C GLN A 237 45.88 20.04 26.75
N GLY A 238 45.04 19.02 26.93
CA GLY A 238 44.22 18.82 28.12
C GLY A 238 44.79 17.62 28.84
N GLU A 239 45.80 17.89 29.64
CA GLU A 239 46.46 16.99 30.57
C GLU A 239 45.59 16.94 31.84
N ALA A 240 45.33 15.73 32.35
CA ALA A 240 44.75 15.42 33.66
C ALA A 240 43.25 15.80 33.85
N GLU A 241 42.40 15.07 34.57
CA GLU A 241 42.58 14.10 35.63
C GLU A 241 41.59 12.95 35.45
N ALA A 242 42.09 11.72 35.64
CA ALA A 242 41.25 10.58 35.95
C ALA A 242 40.85 10.73 37.42
N GLU A 243 39.62 11.16 37.66
CA GLU A 243 38.99 11.01 38.97
C GLU A 243 38.20 9.70 38.93
N GLU A 244 38.81 8.67 39.53
CA GLU A 244 38.17 7.42 39.90
C GLU A 244 37.12 7.72 40.96
N ASP A 245 35.85 7.79 40.58
CA ASP A 245 34.74 7.80 41.53
C ASP A 245 34.11 6.40 41.60
N GLU A 246 34.78 5.57 42.41
CA GLU A 246 34.32 4.31 42.98
C GLU A 246 33.12 4.58 43.91
N ALA A 247 31.93 4.79 43.35
CA ALA A 247 30.69 4.79 44.13
C ALA A 247 30.10 3.38 44.18
N SER A 248 30.71 2.56 45.03
CA SER A 248 30.13 1.39 45.66
C SER A 248 28.79 1.75 46.33
N VAL A 249 27.67 1.25 45.81
CA VAL A 249 26.43 1.10 46.57
C VAL A 249 25.99 -0.36 46.51
N ASP A 250 26.60 -1.10 47.42
CA ASP A 250 26.02 -2.23 48.16
C ASP A 250 24.66 -1.83 48.73
N GLY A 251 23.65 -2.71 48.63
CA GLY A 251 22.29 -2.29 48.98
C GLY A 251 21.16 -3.31 48.82
N SER A 252 21.34 -4.49 49.42
CA SER A 252 20.29 -5.22 50.13
C SER A 252 19.12 -5.84 49.35
N THR A 253 19.25 -7.14 49.16
CA THR A 253 18.24 -8.17 49.49
C THR A 253 17.35 -7.80 50.68
N ALA A 254 16.03 -8.00 50.55
CA ALA A 254 15.14 -8.46 51.62
C ALA A 254 13.79 -8.96 51.04
N ASP A 255 13.46 -10.20 51.38
CA ASP A 255 12.19 -10.95 51.36
C ASP A 255 11.22 -10.87 50.16
#